data_AF-X1G362-F1
#
_entry.id   AF-X1G362-F1
#
_cell.length_a   1.000
_cell.length_b   1.000
_cell.length_c   1.000
_cell.angle_alpha   90.00
_cell.angle_beta   90.00
_cell.angle_gamma   90.00
#
_symmetry.space_group_name_H-M   'P 1'
#
loop_
_entity.id
_entity.type
_entity.pdbx_description
1 polymer ?
#
loop_
_entity_poly.entity_id
_entity_poly.type
_entity_poly.pdbx_seq_one_letter_code
_entity_poly.pdbx_strand_id
1 'polypeptide(L)' 'ERWKKLEFNFAFRKNYYIFEISIDRISIELDAAKNQPVEIEIVGKKYGLTPGERFEVGI' A
#
# COMPACT_ATOMS: atom_id res chain seq x y z
N GLU A 1 6.75 7.73 -23.50
CA GLU A 1 6.30 6.36 -23.15
C GLU A 1 5.32 6.47 -21.97
N ARG A 2 4.22 5.71 -21.95
CA ARG A 2 3.27 5.70 -20.82
C ARG A 2 3.74 4.69 -19.78
N TRP A 3 3.87 5.12 -18.54
CA TRP A 3 4.18 4.26 -17.41
C TRP A 3 3.05 3.24 -17.23
N LYS A 4 3.39 1.95 -17.18
CA LYS A 4 2.41 0.85 -17.01
C LYS A 4 2.20 0.50 -15.55
N LYS A 5 3.24 0.65 -14.73
CA LYS A 5 3.28 0.30 -13.32
C LYS A 5 4.42 1.05 -12.62
N LEU A 6 4.18 1.48 -11.39
CA LEU A 6 5.17 2.07 -10.49
C LEU A 6 5.22 1.23 -9.22
N GLU A 7 6.41 0.77 -8.85
CA GLU A 7 6.64 0.07 -7.59
C GLU A 7 7.61 0.86 -6.73
N PHE A 8 7.32 0.97 -5.44
CA PHE A 8 8.26 1.55 -4.48
C PHE A 8 8.02 1.03 -3.07
N ASN A 9 9.10 1.02 -2.29
CA ASN A 9 9.05 0.70 -0.88
C ASN A 9 9.06 1.99 -0.06
N PHE A 10 8.27 2.03 0.99
CA PHE A 10 8.19 3.18 1.89
C PHE A 10 8.28 2.72 3.34
N ALA A 11 8.97 3.49 4.18
CA ALA A 11 9.09 3.20 5.60
C ALA A 11 8.56 4.37 6.43
N PHE A 12 7.60 4.11 7.32
CA PHE A 12 6.99 5.14 8.15
C PHE A 12 6.57 4.59 9.51
N ARG A 13 6.95 5.28 10.59
CA ARG A 13 6.67 4.89 11.99
C ARG A 13 7.03 3.43 12.29
N LYS A 14 8.20 2.98 11.79
CA LYS A 14 8.71 1.60 11.89
C LYS A 14 7.92 0.55 11.09
N ASN A 15 6.93 0.97 10.30
CA ASN A 15 6.25 0.13 9.35
C ASN A 15 6.92 0.19 7.98
N TYR A 16 6.94 -0.95 7.29
CA TYR A 16 7.46 -1.08 5.93
C TYR A 16 6.32 -1.43 4.99
N TYR A 17 6.18 -0.64 3.94
CA TYR A 17 5.11 -0.71 2.97
C TYR A 17 5.70 -1.01 1.60
N ILE A 18 5.04 -1.87 0.85
CA ILE A 18 5.33 -2.13 -0.55
C ILE A 18 4.14 -1.63 -1.35
N PHE A 19 4.37 -0.63 -2.20
CA PHE A 19 3.35 -0.05 -3.07
C PHE A 19 3.55 -0.54 -4.50
N GLU A 20 2.45 -0.94 -5.12
CA GLU A 20 2.33 -1.17 -6.56
C GLU A 20 1.17 -0.32 -7.09
N ILE A 21 1.47 0.58 -8.02
CA ILE A 21 0.49 1.49 -8.63
C ILE A 21 0.42 1.21 -10.13
N SER A 22 -0.77 0.89 -10.63
CA SER A 22 -1.08 0.89 -12.06
C SER A 22 -2.13 1.97 -12.37
N ILE A 23 -2.54 2.05 -13.63
CA ILE A 23 -3.50 3.07 -14.11
C ILE A 23 -4.86 2.94 -13.42
N ASP A 24 -5.25 1.73 -13.03
CA ASP A 24 -6.57 1.33 -12.56
C ASP A 24 -6.58 0.85 -11.11
N ARG A 25 -5.41 0.62 -10.49
CA ARG A 25 -5.34 0.07 -9.13
C ARG A 25 -4.13 0.55 -8.35
N ILE A 26 -4.30 0.54 -7.02
CA ILE A 26 -3.23 0.66 -6.03
C ILE A 26 -3.26 -0.62 -5.20
N SER A 27 -2.12 -1.29 -5.14
CA SER A 27 -1.89 -2.45 -4.27
C SER A 27 -0.87 -2.05 -3.20
N ILE A 28 -1.18 -2.37 -1.95
CA ILE A 28 -0.35 -2.02 -0.80
C ILE A 28 -0.21 -3.26 0.07
N GLU A 29 1.02 -3.58 0.42
CA GLU A 29 1.34 -4.63 1.38
C GLU A 29 2.08 -4.02 2.56
N LEU A 30 1.61 -4.34 3.76
CA LEU A 30 2.29 -3.99 5.01
C LEU A 30 3.14 -5.19 5.43
N ASP A 31 4.46 -5.04 5.51
CA ASP A 31 5.35 -6.15 5.87
C ASP A 31 4.97 -6.75 7.23
N ALA A 32 4.98 -8.08 7.36
CA ALA A 32 4.44 -8.78 8.52
C ALA A 32 5.38 -8.78 9.74
N ALA A 33 6.68 -8.61 9.52
CA ALA A 33 7.68 -9.00 10.52
C ALA A 33 7.64 -8.19 11.84
N LYS A 34 7.15 -6.93 11.82
CA LYS A 34 7.21 -6.01 12.99
C LYS A 34 6.08 -4.99 13.05
N ASN A 35 5.08 -5.09 12.19
CA ASN A 35 4.12 -4.02 11.96
C ASN A 35 2.82 -4.25 12.74
N GLN A 36 2.19 -3.16 13.15
CA GLN A 36 0.84 -3.19 13.73
C GLN A 36 -0.16 -2.83 12.63
N PRO A 37 -1.45 -3.20 12.77
CA PRO A 37 -2.48 -2.69 11.88
C PRO A 37 -2.43 -1.16 11.81
N VAL A 38 -2.55 -0.62 10.60
CA VAL A 38 -2.51 0.83 10.36
C VAL A 38 -3.69 1.28 9.53
N GLU A 39 -4.16 2.50 9.76
CA GLU A 39 -5.10 3.16 8.87
C GLU A 39 -4.36 3.99 7.82
N ILE A 40 -4.78 3.87 6.57
CA ILE A 40 -4.29 4.65 5.44
C ILE A 40 -5.47 5.31 4.72
N GLU A 41 -5.26 6.54 4.21
CA GLU A 41 -6.23 7.22 3.37
C GLU A 41 -5.76 7.23 1.91
N ILE A 42 -6.60 6.72 1.02
CA ILE A 42 -6.34 6.61 -0.42
C ILE A 42 -7.54 7.24 -1.14
N VAL A 43 -7.28 8.29 -1.92
CA VAL A 43 -8.31 9.03 -2.69
C VAL A 43 -9.52 9.43 -1.81
N GLY A 44 -9.24 9.93 -0.59
CA GLY A 44 -10.26 10.39 0.36
C GLY A 44 -11.02 9.30 1.12
N LYS A 45 -10.70 8.01 0.90
CA LYS A 45 -11.29 6.88 1.63
C LYS A 45 -10.27 6.26 2.58
N LYS A 46 -10.72 5.95 3.79
CA LYS A 46 -9.89 5.31 4.82
C LYS A 46 -9.99 3.79 4.73
N TYR A 47 -8.86 3.14 4.90
CA TYR A 47 -8.70 1.70 4.85
C TYR A 47 -7.81 1.22 5.99
N GLY A 48 -8.11 0.04 6.54
CA GLY A 48 -7.25 -0.65 7.49
C GLY A 48 -6.33 -1.62 6.76
N LEU A 49 -5.02 -1.52 6.99
CA LEU A 49 -4.03 -2.45 6.50
C LEU A 49 -3.62 -3.39 7.63
N THR A 50 -3.79 -4.69 7.41
CA THR A 50 -3.30 -5.74 8.29
C THR A 50 -1.88 -6.16 7.85
N PRO A 51 -0.92 -6.33 8.77
CA PRO A 51 0.41 -6.83 8.43
C PRO A 51 0.35 -8.20 7.75
N GLY A 52 1.11 -8.37 6.67
CA GLY A 52 1.16 -9.58 5.85
C GLY A 52 0.01 -9.73 4.85
N GLU A 53 -0.98 -8.84 4.88
CA GLU A 53 -2.06 -8.81 3.90
C GLU A 53 -1.75 -7.80 2.79
N ARG A 54 -2.06 -8.22 1.56
CA ARG A 54 -2.08 -7.33 0.41
C ARG A 54 -3.47 -6.75 0.25
N PHE A 55 -3.54 -5.44 0.23
CA PHE A 55 -4.76 -4.67 0.07
C PHE A 55 -4.80 -4.00 -1.30
N GLU A 56 -5.94 -4.06 -1.99
CA GLU A 56 -6.10 -3.49 -3.34
C GLU A 56 -7.26 -2.50 -3.39
N VAL A 57 -7.03 -1.37 -4.06
CA VAL A 57 -8.01 -0.31 -4.29
C VAL A 57 -8.08 0.01 -5.78
N GLY A 58 -9.29 0.01 -6.35
CA GLY A 58 -9.53 0.54 -7.69
C GLY A 58 -9.56 2.06 -7.70
N ILE A 59 -8.93 2.68 -8.70
CA ILE A 59 -8.88 4.15 -8.92
C ILE A 59 -9.93 4.56 -9.94
#